data_AF-A0A523PEX4-F1
#
_entry.id   AF-A0A523PEX4-F1
#
_cell.length_a   1.000
_cell.length_b   1.000
_cell.length_c   1.000
_cell.angle_alpha   90.00
_cell.angle_beta   90.00
_cell.angle_gamma   90.00
#
_symmetry.space_group_name_H-M   'P 1'
#
loop_
_entity.id
_entity.type
_entity.pdbx_description
1 polymer ?
#
loop_
_entity_poly.entity_id
_entity_poly.type
_entity_poly.pdbx_seq_one_letter_code
_entity_poly.pdbx_strand_id
1 'polypeptide(L)'
;MSSTSVFKRFVPAIVGAEFEKNTERYLNKCGLRTVCRNYRCRGGEIDLVMADGEFIVFVEVRYRRDHRHGTPFESITRVKQKRIIRAASHFLAVNPDFAERPCRFDAVGVSYIDQRVQYDWITAAFST
;
A
#
# COMPACT_ATOMS: atom_id res chain seq x y z
N MET A 1 -12.52 -29.47 -3.39
CA MET A 1 -13.34 -28.59 -4.25
C MET A 1 -13.06 -27.15 -3.83
N SER A 2 -12.02 -26.55 -4.41
CA SER A 2 -11.55 -25.21 -4.03
C SER A 2 -11.96 -24.19 -5.08
N SER A 3 -13.01 -23.45 -4.75
CA SER A 3 -13.52 -22.27 -5.43
C SER A 3 -13.84 -21.32 -4.27
N THR A 4 -13.54 -20.02 -4.26
CA THR A 4 -13.66 -19.10 -5.37
C THR A 4 -12.91 -17.81 -5.03
N SER A 5 -12.21 -17.28 -6.04
CA SER A 5 -11.89 -15.87 -6.22
C SER A 5 -13.18 -15.02 -6.24
N VAL A 6 -13.72 -14.70 -5.07
CA VAL A 6 -14.81 -13.72 -4.83
C VAL A 6 -14.37 -12.91 -3.60
N PHE A 7 -14.94 -11.74 -3.34
CA PHE A 7 -14.67 -10.89 -2.15
C PHE A 7 -13.67 -9.74 -2.29
N LYS A 8 -13.50 -9.19 -3.50
CA LYS A 8 -13.31 -7.73 -3.66
C LYS A 8 -14.61 -6.94 -3.38
N ARG A 9 -15.52 -7.45 -2.53
CA ARG A 9 -16.93 -7.01 -2.48
C ARG A 9 -17.12 -5.86 -1.46
N PHE A 10 -17.06 -4.65 -2.02
CA PHE A 10 -17.61 -3.37 -1.53
C PHE A 10 -17.12 -2.85 -0.17
N VAL A 11 -15.90 -2.32 -0.16
CA VAL A 11 -15.63 -1.07 0.58
C VAL A 11 -16.06 0.06 -0.36
N PRO A 12 -17.03 0.92 -0.02
CA PRO A 12 -17.39 2.08 -0.83
C PRO A 12 -16.14 2.93 -1.12
N ALA A 13 -16.03 3.50 -2.32
CA ALA A 13 -14.84 4.28 -2.71
C ALA A 13 -14.52 5.42 -1.71
N ILE A 14 -15.55 6.03 -1.12
CA ILE A 14 -15.44 7.04 -0.07
C ILE A 14 -14.74 6.49 1.18
N VAL A 15 -15.10 5.27 1.58
CA VAL A 15 -14.52 4.59 2.75
C VAL A 15 -13.06 4.18 2.45
N GLY A 16 -12.75 3.76 1.23
CA GLY A 16 -11.37 3.49 0.78
C GLY A 16 -10.48 4.73 0.87
N ALA A 17 -10.94 5.86 0.34
CA ALA A 17 -10.20 7.12 0.38
C ALA A 17 -9.98 7.64 1.81
N GLU A 18 -10.95 7.43 2.70
CA GLU A 18 -10.82 7.80 4.11
C GLU A 18 -9.76 6.95 4.83
N PHE A 19 -9.70 5.64 4.55
CA PHE A 19 -8.65 4.77 5.08
C PHE A 19 -7.26 5.14 4.56
N GLU A 20 -7.12 5.43 3.27
CA GLU A 20 -5.85 5.89 2.70
C GLU A 20 -5.37 7.16 3.40
N LYS A 21 -6.27 8.14 3.60
CA LYS A 21 -5.96 9.39 4.29
C LYS A 21 -5.55 9.19 5.76
N ASN A 22 -6.25 8.31 6.47
CA ASN A 22 -5.92 7.98 7.86
C ASN A 22 -4.59 7.22 7.97
N THR A 23 -4.35 6.29 7.04
CA THR A 23 -3.08 5.55 6.93
C THR A 23 -1.92 6.47 6.64
N GLU A 24 -2.08 7.40 5.70
CA GLU A 24 -1.10 8.43 5.41
C GLU A 24 -0.78 9.26 6.66
N ARG A 25 -1.79 9.70 7.41
CA ARG A 25 -1.60 10.42 8.68
C ARG A 25 -0.83 9.59 9.71
N TYR A 26 -1.13 8.29 9.81
CA TYR A 26 -0.41 7.37 10.68
C TYR A 26 1.06 7.26 10.28
N LEU A 27 1.36 7.00 9.01
CA LEU A 27 2.73 6.90 8.50
C LEU A 27 3.51 8.20 8.64
N ASN A 28 2.85 9.35 8.43
CA ASN A 28 3.46 10.66 8.67
C ASN A 28 3.84 10.85 10.15
N LYS A 29 3.02 10.39 11.10
CA LYS A 29 3.37 10.39 12.53
C LYS A 29 4.52 9.44 12.86
N CYS A 30 4.69 8.38 12.08
CA CYS A 30 5.82 7.47 12.18
C CYS A 30 7.10 7.99 11.51
N GLY A 31 7.09 9.20 10.93
CA GLY A 31 8.28 9.86 10.37
C GLY A 31 8.41 9.79 8.85
N LEU A 32 7.50 9.09 8.15
CA LEU A 32 7.46 9.14 6.68
C LEU A 32 6.95 10.50 6.21
N ARG A 33 7.30 10.88 4.97
CA ARG A 33 6.80 12.10 4.33
C ARG A 33 6.08 11.75 3.05
N THR A 34 4.84 12.21 2.89
CA THR A 34 4.07 11.98 1.65
C THR A 34 4.73 12.64 0.44
N VAL A 35 4.96 11.86 -0.63
CA VAL A 35 5.46 12.32 -1.94
C VAL A 35 4.32 12.36 -2.95
N CYS A 36 3.54 11.28 -3.04
CA CYS A 36 2.43 11.16 -3.97
C CYS A 36 1.31 10.29 -3.36
N ARG A 37 0.07 10.53 -3.76
CA ARG A 37 -1.10 9.72 -3.38
C ARG A 37 -1.77 9.21 -4.66
N ASN A 38 -2.33 8.01 -4.61
CA ASN A 38 -3.15 7.43 -5.67
C ASN A 38 -2.46 7.46 -7.04
N TYR A 39 -1.18 7.09 -7.08
CA TYR A 39 -0.40 7.11 -8.30
C TYR A 39 -0.85 6.00 -9.26
N ARG A 40 -1.09 6.35 -10.53
CA ARG A 40 -1.62 5.44 -11.55
C ARG A 40 -0.83 5.58 -12.84
N CYS A 41 -0.55 4.46 -13.47
CA CYS A 41 0.01 4.39 -14.82
C CYS A 41 -0.64 3.26 -15.60
N ARG A 42 -0.30 3.11 -16.89
CA ARG A 42 -0.81 2.00 -17.68
C ARG A 42 -0.34 0.66 -17.10
N GLY A 43 -1.30 -0.09 -16.54
CA GLY A 43 -1.07 -1.42 -15.97
C GLY A 43 -0.60 -1.45 -14.50
N GLY A 44 -0.56 -0.31 -13.80
CA GLY A 44 -0.06 -0.24 -12.43
C GLY A 44 -0.73 0.85 -11.59
N GLU A 45 -0.77 0.64 -10.29
CA GLU A 45 -1.24 1.61 -9.30
C GLU A 45 -0.47 1.45 -7.99
N ILE A 46 -0.29 2.56 -7.26
CA ILE A 46 0.28 2.64 -5.91
C ILE A 46 -0.61 3.59 -5.09
N ASP A 47 -0.98 3.18 -3.88
CA ASP A 47 -1.87 3.97 -3.03
C ASP A 47 -1.13 5.19 -2.43
N LEU A 48 0.08 4.99 -1.88
CA LEU A 48 0.94 6.07 -1.39
C LEU A 48 2.38 5.88 -1.83
N VAL A 49 3.01 6.97 -2.25
CA VAL A 49 4.47 7.08 -2.39
C VAL A 49 4.96 8.01 -1.30
N MET A 50 5.93 7.56 -0.52
CA MET A 50 6.44 8.29 0.64
C MET A 50 7.97 8.28 0.68
N ALA A 51 8.56 9.20 1.43
CA ALA A 51 9.98 9.25 1.70
C ALA A 51 10.25 8.84 3.16
N ASP A 52 11.26 8.01 3.36
CA ASP A 52 11.74 7.52 4.67
C ASP A 52 13.27 7.65 4.70
N GLY A 53 13.79 8.77 5.23
CA GLY A 53 15.18 9.15 5.05
C GLY A 53 15.57 9.20 3.57
N GLU A 54 16.54 8.38 3.18
CA GLU A 54 17.02 8.21 1.79
C GLU A 54 16.10 7.32 0.95
N PHE A 55 15.19 6.56 1.55
CA PHE A 55 14.33 5.63 0.82
C PHE A 55 13.14 6.30 0.16
N ILE A 56 12.74 5.79 -1.00
CA ILE A 56 11.42 5.98 -1.58
C ILE A 56 10.59 4.73 -1.30
N VAL A 57 9.46 4.92 -0.62
CA VAL A 57 8.61 3.86 -0.11
C VAL A 57 7.31 3.84 -0.90
N PHE A 58 7.04 2.70 -1.54
CA PHE A 58 5.81 2.43 -2.26
C PHE A 58 4.89 1.63 -1.36
N VAL A 59 3.81 2.25 -0.88
CA VAL A 59 2.91 1.66 0.13
C VAL A 59 1.60 1.24 -0.52
N GLU A 60 1.21 0.00 -0.22
CA GLU A 60 -0.11 -0.56 -0.52
C GLU A 60 -0.96 -0.60 0.76
N VAL A 61 -2.18 -0.06 0.70
CA VAL A 61 -3.10 0.02 1.85
C VAL A 61 -4.23 -1.00 1.70
N ARG A 62 -4.41 -1.83 2.72
CA ARG A 62 -5.39 -2.92 2.72
C ARG A 62 -6.33 -2.83 3.92
N TYR A 63 -7.60 -2.57 3.64
CA TYR A 63 -8.63 -2.70 4.66
C TYR A 63 -8.96 -4.17 4.96
N ARG A 64 -9.09 -4.50 6.24
CA ARG A 64 -9.46 -5.81 6.77
C ARG A 64 -10.67 -5.66 7.67
N ARG A 65 -11.75 -6.35 7.32
CA ARG A 65 -12.97 -6.40 8.14
C ARG A 65 -12.90 -7.42 9.28
N ASP A 66 -12.06 -8.45 9.15
CA ASP A 66 -11.94 -9.53 10.12
C ASP A 66 -10.45 -9.91 10.28
N HIS A 67 -10.01 -10.17 11.51
CA HIS A 67 -8.63 -10.51 11.88
C HIS A 67 -8.26 -11.96 11.58
N ARG A 68 -9.22 -12.77 11.12
CA ARG A 68 -9.10 -14.22 11.00
C ARG A 68 -8.27 -14.73 9.81
N HIS A 69 -7.79 -13.86 8.91
CA HIS A 69 -7.08 -14.30 7.70
C HIS A 69 -5.80 -13.49 7.40
N GLY A 70 -4.67 -14.09 7.74
CA GLY A 70 -3.33 -13.85 7.18
C GLY A 70 -2.66 -12.50 7.45
N THR A 71 -1.39 -12.34 7.10
CA THR A 71 -0.65 -11.06 7.19
C THR A 71 -0.95 -10.14 6.00
N PRO A 72 -0.80 -8.80 6.09
CA PRO A 72 -0.99 -7.90 4.95
C PRO A 72 -0.22 -8.36 3.71
N PHE A 73 0.98 -8.91 3.92
CA PHE A 73 1.79 -9.52 2.87
C PHE A 73 1.08 -10.67 2.13
N GLU A 74 0.46 -11.61 2.84
CA GLU A 74 -0.27 -12.73 2.22
C GLU A 74 -1.45 -12.26 1.34
N SER A 75 -1.94 -11.04 1.57
CA SER A 75 -2.99 -10.40 0.76
C SER A 75 -2.48 -9.66 -0.49
N ILE A 76 -1.16 -9.48 -0.64
CA ILE A 76 -0.52 -8.88 -1.81
C ILE A 76 -0.10 -10.01 -2.75
N THR A 77 -1.04 -10.47 -3.56
CA THR A 77 -0.80 -11.53 -4.54
C THR A 77 0.31 -11.15 -5.53
N ARG A 78 0.97 -12.16 -6.15
CA ARG A 78 1.98 -11.94 -7.19
C ARG A 78 1.49 -11.05 -8.34
N VAL A 79 0.21 -11.14 -8.70
CA VAL A 79 -0.41 -10.28 -9.71
C VAL A 79 -0.41 -8.83 -9.25
N LYS A 80 -0.73 -8.58 -7.98
CA LYS A 80 -0.72 -7.23 -7.42
C LYS A 80 0.70 -6.69 -7.27
N GLN A 81 1.66 -7.49 -6.80
CA GLN A 81 3.08 -7.13 -6.76
C GLN A 81 3.57 -6.64 -8.14
N LYS A 82 3.29 -7.40 -9.22
CA LYS A 82 3.67 -6.99 -10.58
C LYS A 82 3.10 -5.63 -11.00
N ARG A 83 1.85 -5.33 -10.62
CA ARG A 83 1.21 -4.03 -10.91
C ARG A 83 1.85 -2.89 -10.12
N ILE A 84 2.16 -3.12 -8.85
CA ILE A 84 2.84 -2.15 -7.98
C ILE A 84 4.26 -1.89 -8.49
N ILE A 85 5.03 -2.93 -8.80
CA ILE A 85 6.38 -2.83 -9.37
C ILE A 85 6.36 -2.02 -10.67
N ARG A 86 5.41 -2.32 -11.57
CA ARG A 86 5.26 -1.55 -12.81
C ARG A 86 4.99 -0.08 -12.57
N ALA A 87 4.14 0.24 -11.60
CA ALA A 87 3.87 1.62 -11.21
C ALA A 87 5.10 2.29 -10.58
N ALA A 88 5.84 1.58 -9.72
CA ALA A 88 7.08 2.08 -9.11
C ALA A 88 8.14 2.39 -10.17
N SER A 89 8.39 1.47 -11.10
CA SER A 89 9.32 1.71 -12.22
C SER A 89 8.91 2.92 -13.06
N HIS A 90 7.61 3.07 -13.36
CA HIS A 90 7.12 4.24 -14.08
C HIS A 90 7.28 5.52 -13.25
N PHE A 91 6.99 5.48 -11.95
CA PHE A 91 7.14 6.61 -11.05
C PHE A 91 8.60 7.10 -11.02
N LEU A 92 9.56 6.20 -10.86
CA LEU A 92 10.98 6.54 -10.84
C LEU A 92 11.44 7.10 -12.19
N ALA A 93 10.97 6.53 -13.30
CA ALA A 93 11.34 7.01 -14.64
C ALA A 93 10.87 8.45 -14.93
N VAL A 94 9.74 8.88 -14.35
CA VAL A 94 9.19 10.23 -14.56
C VAL A 94 9.54 11.21 -13.45
N ASN A 95 10.26 10.77 -12.41
CA ASN A 95 10.74 11.62 -11.31
C ASN A 95 12.25 11.40 -11.08
N PRO A 96 13.12 12.05 -11.86
CA PRO A 96 14.57 11.85 -11.82
C PRO A 96 15.19 12.06 -10.43
N ASP A 97 14.66 12.97 -9.62
CA ASP A 97 15.10 13.24 -8.24
C ASP A 97 14.99 12.02 -7.31
N PHE A 98 14.21 11.03 -7.71
CA PHE A 98 13.98 9.80 -6.96
C PHE A 98 14.61 8.57 -7.61
N ALA A 99 15.10 8.66 -8.84
CA ALA A 99 15.49 7.51 -9.66
C ALA A 99 16.64 6.68 -9.04
N GLU A 100 17.61 7.36 -8.41
CA GLU A 100 18.79 6.72 -7.81
C GLU A 100 18.60 6.36 -6.32
N ARG A 101 17.43 6.67 -5.75
CA ARG A 101 17.17 6.41 -4.34
C ARG A 101 16.82 4.94 -4.11
N PRO A 102 17.28 4.32 -3.01
CA PRO A 102 16.86 2.97 -2.68
C PRO A 102 15.34 2.94 -2.49
N CYS A 103 14.70 1.89 -2.99
CA CYS A 103 13.26 1.73 -2.88
C CYS A 103 12.86 0.61 -1.93
N ARG A 104 11.70 0.77 -1.28
CA ARG A 104 11.09 -0.22 -0.39
C ARG A 104 9.61 -0.35 -0.73
N PHE A 105 9.10 -1.58 -0.74
CA PHE A 105 7.68 -1.83 -0.91
C PHE A 105 7.07 -2.21 0.43
N ASP A 106 6.15 -1.39 0.92
CA ASP A 106 5.52 -1.57 2.22
C ASP A 106 4.05 -1.94 2.06
N ALA A 107 3.51 -2.61 3.07
CA ALA A 107 2.10 -2.97 3.15
C ALA A 107 1.53 -2.46 4.47
N VAL A 108 0.36 -1.82 4.43
CA VAL A 108 -0.37 -1.45 5.65
C VAL A 108 -1.74 -2.10 5.66
N GLY A 109 -1.94 -3.01 6.61
CA GLY A 109 -3.26 -3.51 6.99
C GLY A 109 -3.97 -2.51 7.89
N VAL A 110 -5.22 -2.17 7.59
CA VAL A 110 -6.08 -1.29 8.40
C VAL A 110 -7.30 -2.08 8.85
N SER A 111 -7.61 -2.03 10.13
CA SER A 111 -8.71 -2.78 10.73
C SER A 111 -9.35 -2.00 11.89
N TYR A 112 -10.57 -2.40 12.28
CA TYR A 112 -11.22 -1.90 13.50
C TYR A 112 -11.33 -3.02 14.53
N ILE A 113 -10.67 -2.84 15.67
CA ILE A 113 -10.84 -3.69 16.86
C ILE A 113 -11.35 -2.81 17.98
N ASP A 114 -12.44 -3.21 18.64
CA ASP A 114 -12.99 -2.51 19.80
C ASP A 114 -13.18 -1.00 19.56
N GLN A 115 -13.73 -0.64 18.39
CA GLN A 115 -13.94 0.74 17.93
C GLN A 115 -12.67 1.58 17.73
N ARG A 116 -11.48 0.96 17.76
CA ARG A 116 -10.19 1.62 17.49
C ARG A 116 -9.64 1.16 16.15
N VAL A 117 -9.03 2.10 15.42
CA VAL A 117 -8.27 1.77 14.21
C VAL A 117 -6.95 1.13 14.62
N GLN A 118 -6.68 -0.05 14.08
CA GLN A 118 -5.39 -0.71 14.20
C GLN A 118 -4.69 -0.77 12.84
N TYR A 119 -3.41 -0.41 12.86
CA TYR A 119 -2.51 -0.47 11.72
C TYR A 119 -1.52 -1.62 11.91
N ASP A 120 -1.40 -2.45 10.89
CA ASP A 120 -0.38 -3.50 10.77
C ASP A 120 0.53 -3.11 9.60
N TRP A 121 1.67 -2.50 9.92
CA TRP A 121 2.61 -1.99 8.92
C TRP A 121 3.79 -2.96 8.78
N ILE A 122 3.87 -3.58 7.61
CA ILE A 122 4.98 -4.44 7.22
C ILE A 122 5.89 -3.65 6.30
N THR A 123 7.09 -3.35 6.79
CA THR A 123 8.17 -2.77 5.99
C THR A 123 8.82 -3.82 5.10
N ALA A 124 9.22 -3.44 3.88
CA ALA A 124 9.85 -4.36 2.93
C ALA A 124 9.02 -5.65 2.73
N ALA A 125 7.70 -5.47 2.59
CA ALA A 125 6.75 -6.55 2.42
C ALA A 125 7.12 -7.45 1.24
N PHE A 126 7.67 -6.91 0.16
CA PHE A 126 8.22 -7.71 -0.93
C PHE A 126 9.35 -6.99 -1.65
N SER A 127 10.09 -7.73 -2.47
CA SER A 127 11.13 -7.22 -3.37
C SER A 127 10.72 -7.38 -4.84
N THR A 128 11.39 -6.64 -5.71
CA THR A 128 11.29 -6.76 -7.17
C THR A 128 12.05 -7.95 -7.73
#